data_AF-A0A354ZDQ0-F1
#
_entry.id   AF-A0A354ZDQ0-F1
#
_cell.length_a   1.000
_cell.length_b   1.000
_cell.length_c   1.000
_cell.angle_alpha   90.00
_cell.angle_beta   90.00
_cell.angle_gamma   90.00
#
_symmetry.space_group_name_H-M   'P 1'
#
loop_
_entity.id
_entity.type
_entity.pdbx_description
1 polymer ?
#
loop_
_entity_poly.entity_id
_entity_poly.type
_entity_poly.pdbx_seq_one_letter_code
_entity_poly.pdbx_strand_id
1 'polypeptide(L)'
;MTSEPVGAIANYISPEAANALRREIEQVEGAEVFAVGRCDSNYVVCDLSVLARGNMGAAPVVDPTVIRGQVVIHNHPSGNLMPSDADVAAAASLAARGVGFWIVDNSVLRIRSVTDPLANELGSIIIDPADIRHLFSPSGPLAAGFKGYETREGQVEMALAVARTFSDSGHLVVEAGTGTGKSLAYLAPAFLWARRNGARVVVSTNTINLQEQLIHKDVPAVSNALGEELAAVLVKGRGNYLCMRKLNRVLAEQDRALEPGQRGSFARVLE
;
A
#
# COMPACT_ATOMS: atom_id res chain seq x y z
N MET A 1 9.31 -12.52 -30.04
CA MET A 1 9.70 -11.13 -30.34
C MET A 1 8.82 -10.24 -29.48
N THR A 2 9.41 -9.64 -28.46
CA THR A 2 8.77 -8.66 -27.58
C THR A 2 8.48 -7.40 -28.39
N SER A 3 7.24 -7.20 -28.81
CA SER A 3 6.80 -5.92 -29.33
C SER A 3 6.70 -4.96 -28.15
N GLU A 4 7.71 -4.08 -28.01
CA GLU A 4 7.55 -2.87 -27.21
C GLU A 4 6.25 -2.16 -27.62
N PRO A 5 5.40 -1.73 -26.69
CA PRO A 5 4.23 -0.95 -27.05
C PRO A 5 4.69 0.41 -27.58
N VAL A 6 4.72 0.55 -28.90
CA VAL A 6 4.90 1.85 -29.58
C VAL A 6 3.51 2.46 -29.75
N GLY A 7 3.21 3.55 -29.03
CA GLY A 7 1.99 4.33 -29.21
C GLY A 7 1.36 4.85 -27.92
N ALA A 8 0.18 5.47 -28.04
CA ALA A 8 -0.55 6.13 -26.95
C ALA A 8 -0.85 5.22 -25.75
N ILE A 9 -0.89 3.89 -25.92
CA ILE A 9 -1.19 2.94 -24.85
C ILE A 9 -0.12 2.89 -23.76
N ALA A 10 1.14 3.19 -24.08
CA ALA A 10 2.21 3.26 -23.08
C ALA A 10 2.00 4.40 -22.06
N ASN A 11 1.15 5.39 -22.39
CA ASN A 11 0.73 6.43 -21.45
C ASN A 11 -0.33 5.93 -20.44
N TYR A 12 -0.88 4.72 -20.64
CA TYR A 12 -1.95 4.16 -19.83
C TYR A 12 -1.57 2.83 -19.18
N ILE A 13 -0.77 1.99 -19.83
CA ILE A 13 -0.42 0.65 -19.37
C ILE A 13 1.07 0.40 -19.62
N SER A 14 1.80 -0.07 -18.59
CA SER A 14 3.21 -0.43 -18.72
C SER A 14 3.39 -1.58 -19.73
N PRO A 15 4.57 -1.70 -20.37
CA PRO A 15 4.85 -2.80 -21.29
C PRO A 15 4.62 -4.19 -20.66
N GLU A 16 5.00 -4.36 -19.41
CA GLU A 16 4.86 -5.62 -18.65
C GLU A 16 3.38 -5.95 -18.42
N ALA A 17 2.60 -4.97 -17.97
CA ALA A 17 1.17 -5.11 -17.75
C ALA A 17 0.42 -5.37 -19.07
N ALA A 18 0.74 -4.63 -20.14
CA ALA A 18 0.13 -4.86 -21.46
C ALA A 18 0.43 -6.27 -21.98
N ASN A 19 1.65 -6.76 -21.81
CA ASN A 19 2.03 -8.13 -22.15
C ASN A 19 1.33 -9.18 -21.28
N ALA A 20 1.07 -8.89 -20.00
CA ALA A 20 0.30 -9.77 -19.13
C ALA A 20 -1.16 -9.86 -19.59
N LEU A 21 -1.79 -8.72 -19.88
CA LEU A 21 -3.17 -8.68 -20.38
C LEU A 21 -3.34 -9.44 -21.69
N ARG A 22 -2.41 -9.26 -22.65
CA ARG A 22 -2.42 -10.03 -23.92
C ARG A 22 -2.39 -11.52 -23.69
N ARG A 23 -1.52 -12.00 -22.79
CA ARG A 23 -1.42 -13.44 -22.48
C ARG A 23 -2.73 -13.99 -21.90
N GLU A 24 -3.40 -13.21 -21.06
CA GLU A 24 -4.69 -13.61 -20.49
C GLU A 24 -5.79 -13.67 -21.56
N ILE A 25 -5.81 -12.70 -22.49
CA ILE A 25 -6.74 -12.69 -23.63
C ILE A 25 -6.47 -13.87 -24.57
N GLU A 26 -5.20 -14.16 -24.87
CA GLU A 26 -4.79 -15.29 -25.71
C GLU A 26 -5.18 -16.64 -25.09
N GLN A 27 -5.07 -16.79 -23.76
CA GLN A 27 -5.48 -18.01 -23.05
C GLN A 27 -6.97 -18.31 -23.17
N VAL A 28 -7.80 -17.30 -23.41
CA VAL A 28 -9.24 -17.45 -23.64
C VAL A 28 -9.61 -17.28 -25.12
N GLU A 29 -8.66 -17.51 -26.01
CA GLU A 29 -8.85 -17.48 -27.47
C GLU A 29 -9.40 -16.15 -28.00
N GLY A 30 -9.03 -15.04 -27.33
CA GLY A 30 -9.48 -13.71 -27.71
C GLY A 30 -10.85 -13.31 -27.20
N ALA A 31 -11.49 -14.14 -26.36
CA ALA A 31 -12.73 -13.79 -25.67
C ALA A 31 -12.53 -12.63 -24.68
N GLU A 32 -13.63 -12.09 -24.15
CA GLU A 32 -13.58 -10.99 -23.20
C GLU A 32 -12.90 -11.41 -21.89
N VAL A 33 -11.97 -10.57 -21.44
CA VAL A 33 -11.28 -10.64 -20.17
C VAL A 33 -11.55 -9.32 -19.45
N PHE A 34 -11.94 -9.42 -18.19
CA PHE A 34 -12.09 -8.26 -17.31
C PHE A 34 -10.99 -8.32 -16.27
N ALA A 35 -10.17 -7.28 -16.24
CA ALA A 35 -9.04 -7.14 -15.35
C ALA A 35 -9.13 -5.84 -14.57
N VAL A 36 -8.48 -5.81 -13.41
CA VAL A 36 -8.27 -4.58 -12.64
C VAL A 36 -6.81 -4.21 -12.75
N GLY A 37 -6.56 -3.01 -13.25
CA GLY A 37 -5.26 -2.36 -13.31
C GLY A 37 -4.99 -1.52 -12.08
N ARG A 38 -3.82 -1.72 -11.46
CA ARG A 38 -3.26 -0.87 -10.41
C ARG A 38 -2.32 0.14 -11.05
N CYS A 39 -2.57 1.42 -10.81
CA CYS A 39 -1.80 2.50 -11.41
C CYS A 39 -0.65 2.97 -10.52
N ASP A 40 0.42 3.44 -11.14
CA ASP A 40 1.47 4.22 -10.48
C ASP A 40 1.04 5.68 -10.25
N SER A 41 1.96 6.52 -9.79
CA SER A 41 1.71 7.95 -9.57
C SER A 41 1.44 8.76 -10.84
N ASN A 42 1.74 8.22 -12.02
CA ASN A 42 1.47 8.83 -13.33
C ASN A 42 0.19 8.30 -13.98
N TYR A 43 -0.61 7.51 -13.25
CA TYR A 43 -1.80 6.82 -13.75
C TYR A 43 -1.52 5.79 -14.84
N VAL A 44 -0.30 5.26 -14.88
CA VAL A 44 0.06 4.13 -15.75
C VAL A 44 -0.18 2.84 -15.00
N VAL A 45 -0.97 1.93 -15.58
CA VAL A 45 -1.22 0.60 -15.02
C VAL A 45 0.05 -0.23 -15.07
N CYS A 46 0.60 -0.56 -13.91
CA CYS A 46 1.84 -1.33 -13.78
C CYS A 46 1.62 -2.77 -13.36
N ASP A 47 0.44 -3.07 -12.80
CA ASP A 47 0.08 -4.41 -12.33
C ASP A 47 -1.40 -4.69 -12.63
N LEU A 48 -1.73 -5.96 -12.87
CA LEU A 48 -3.04 -6.40 -13.31
C LEU A 48 -3.49 -7.65 -12.55
N SER A 49 -4.78 -7.72 -12.25
CA SER A 49 -5.43 -8.92 -11.75
C SER A 49 -6.68 -9.21 -12.57
N VAL A 50 -6.74 -10.38 -13.21
CA VAL A 50 -7.92 -10.81 -13.97
C VAL A 50 -9.02 -11.17 -12.99
N LEU A 51 -10.16 -10.46 -13.08
CA LEU A 51 -11.34 -10.71 -12.26
C LEU A 51 -12.24 -11.77 -12.86
N ALA A 52 -12.41 -11.75 -14.18
CA ALA A 52 -13.32 -12.63 -14.88
C ALA A 52 -12.88 -12.88 -16.31
N ARG A 53 -13.27 -14.06 -16.81
CA ARG A 53 -13.12 -14.47 -18.20
C ARG A 53 -14.51 -14.74 -18.74
N GLY A 54 -14.90 -14.00 -19.76
CA GLY A 54 -16.22 -14.03 -20.37
C GLY A 54 -16.26 -14.85 -21.65
N ASN A 55 -17.33 -14.65 -22.41
CA ASN A 55 -17.46 -15.16 -23.77
C ASN A 55 -17.19 -14.03 -24.78
N MET A 56 -17.60 -14.22 -26.04
CA MET A 56 -17.38 -13.25 -27.13
C MET A 56 -18.22 -11.96 -27.03
N GLY A 57 -19.08 -11.81 -26.02
CA GLY A 57 -19.89 -10.60 -25.87
C GLY A 57 -20.39 -10.28 -24.45
N ALA A 58 -19.87 -10.95 -23.42
CA ALA A 58 -20.06 -10.58 -22.01
C ALA A 58 -19.08 -11.34 -21.09
N ALA A 59 -18.59 -10.68 -20.04
CA ALA A 59 -18.08 -11.35 -18.84
C ALA A 59 -18.78 -10.84 -17.56
N PRO A 60 -18.86 -11.67 -16.50
CA PRO A 60 -19.42 -11.24 -15.23
C PRO A 60 -18.49 -10.23 -14.53
N VAL A 61 -19.02 -9.05 -14.18
CA VAL A 61 -18.35 -8.11 -13.27
C VAL A 61 -18.57 -8.59 -11.84
N VAL A 62 -17.56 -9.22 -11.27
CA VAL A 62 -17.55 -9.63 -9.86
C VAL A 62 -16.99 -8.46 -9.05
N ASP A 63 -17.75 -7.85 -8.13
CA ASP A 63 -17.20 -6.77 -7.30
C ASP A 63 -17.69 -6.76 -5.85
N PRO A 64 -16.76 -7.04 -4.93
CA PRO A 64 -16.49 -6.13 -3.82
C PRO A 64 -15.00 -5.74 -3.64
N THR A 65 -14.12 -6.05 -4.59
CA THR A 65 -12.65 -5.87 -4.46
C THR A 65 -12.07 -4.68 -5.24
N VAL A 66 -12.83 -4.04 -6.13
CA VAL A 66 -12.33 -2.89 -6.90
C VAL A 66 -12.47 -1.62 -6.07
N ILE A 67 -11.40 -0.84 -5.92
CA ILE A 67 -11.44 0.35 -5.06
C ILE A 67 -10.80 1.56 -5.74
N ARG A 68 -11.03 2.74 -5.18
CA ARG A 68 -10.76 4.04 -5.79
C ARG A 68 -9.33 4.15 -6.34
N GLY A 69 -9.19 4.79 -7.51
CA GLY A 69 -7.90 4.99 -8.19
C GLY A 69 -7.42 3.81 -9.04
N GLN A 70 -8.08 2.64 -8.96
CA GLN A 70 -7.90 1.57 -9.95
C GLN A 70 -8.62 1.85 -11.25
N VAL A 71 -8.28 1.04 -12.24
CA VAL A 71 -8.98 1.00 -13.52
C VAL A 71 -9.48 -0.41 -13.77
N VAL A 72 -10.75 -0.56 -14.11
CA VAL A 72 -11.25 -1.79 -14.73
C VAL A 72 -10.94 -1.73 -16.21
N ILE A 73 -10.25 -2.74 -16.72
CA ILE A 73 -9.88 -2.88 -18.12
C ILE A 73 -10.56 -4.11 -18.67
N HIS A 74 -11.22 -3.98 -19.81
CA HIS A 74 -11.68 -5.12 -20.58
C HIS A 74 -11.36 -4.98 -22.06
N ASN A 75 -11.21 -6.10 -22.75
CA ASN A 75 -10.99 -6.12 -24.19
C ASN A 75 -12.29 -6.26 -24.95
N HIS A 76 -12.37 -5.59 -26.10
CA HIS A 76 -13.38 -5.84 -27.12
C HIS A 76 -12.81 -6.76 -28.21
N PRO A 77 -13.29 -8.01 -28.34
CA PRO A 77 -12.81 -8.95 -29.36
C PRO A 77 -12.98 -8.45 -30.79
N SER A 78 -14.00 -7.62 -31.03
CA SER A 78 -14.28 -7.00 -32.33
C SER A 78 -13.24 -5.97 -32.74
N GLY A 79 -12.43 -5.46 -31.81
CA GLY A 79 -11.51 -4.34 -32.04
C GLY A 79 -12.18 -2.97 -32.19
N ASN A 80 -13.50 -2.88 -32.04
CA ASN A 80 -14.22 -1.60 -31.96
C ASN A 80 -14.27 -1.14 -30.50
N LEU A 81 -13.58 -0.04 -30.18
CA LEU A 81 -13.48 0.47 -28.80
C LEU A 81 -14.62 1.41 -28.41
N MET A 82 -15.68 1.54 -29.20
CA MET A 82 -16.86 2.28 -28.78
C MET A 82 -17.57 1.52 -27.65
N PRO A 83 -17.87 2.16 -26.52
CA PRO A 83 -18.57 1.52 -25.41
C PRO A 83 -20.01 1.18 -25.81
N SER A 84 -20.46 0.00 -25.40
CA SER A 84 -21.87 -0.39 -25.41
C SER A 84 -22.64 0.28 -24.26
N ASP A 85 -23.97 0.18 -24.26
CA ASP A 85 -24.79 0.70 -23.15
C ASP A 85 -24.43 0.02 -21.81
N ALA A 86 -24.02 -1.25 -21.85
CA ALA A 86 -23.55 -1.98 -20.66
C ALA A 86 -22.23 -1.41 -20.13
N ASP A 87 -21.30 -1.06 -21.03
CA ASP A 87 -20.01 -0.45 -20.66
C ASP A 87 -20.22 0.94 -20.07
N VAL A 88 -21.12 1.74 -20.64
CA VAL A 88 -21.45 3.07 -20.10
C VAL A 88 -22.06 2.94 -18.70
N ALA A 89 -22.96 1.99 -18.48
CA ALA A 89 -23.57 1.74 -17.18
C ALA A 89 -22.53 1.28 -16.14
N ALA A 90 -21.64 0.36 -16.52
CA ALA A 90 -20.55 -0.11 -15.66
C ALA A 90 -19.57 1.02 -15.33
N ALA A 91 -19.14 1.78 -16.33
CA ALA A 91 -18.24 2.92 -16.17
C ALA A 91 -18.84 3.99 -15.25
N ALA A 92 -20.13 4.29 -15.36
CA ALA A 92 -20.81 5.25 -14.49
C ALA A 92 -20.82 4.78 -13.02
N SER A 93 -21.12 3.50 -12.79
CA SER A 93 -21.10 2.90 -11.44
C SER A 93 -19.70 2.92 -10.81
N LEU A 94 -18.67 2.60 -11.59
CA LEU A 94 -17.27 2.59 -11.16
C LEU A 94 -16.73 4.01 -10.93
N ALA A 95 -17.07 4.96 -11.81
CA ALA A 95 -16.65 6.34 -11.70
C ALA A 95 -17.21 7.02 -10.44
N ALA A 96 -18.43 6.67 -10.01
CA ALA A 96 -19.00 7.14 -8.74
C ALA A 96 -18.15 6.72 -7.51
N ARG A 97 -17.34 5.66 -7.64
CA ARG A 97 -16.38 5.19 -6.63
C ARG A 97 -14.95 5.67 -6.91
N GLY A 98 -14.75 6.50 -7.93
CA GLY A 98 -13.46 7.00 -8.38
C GLY A 98 -12.58 5.95 -9.05
N VAL A 99 -13.18 4.91 -9.62
CA VAL A 99 -12.52 3.86 -10.40
C VAL A 99 -12.67 4.17 -11.89
N GLY A 100 -11.59 4.06 -12.66
CA GLY A 100 -11.62 4.23 -14.10
C GLY A 100 -12.17 3.00 -14.83
N PHE A 101 -12.61 3.19 -16.07
CA PHE A 101 -13.08 2.12 -16.93
C PHE A 101 -12.52 2.30 -18.33
N TRP A 102 -11.67 1.38 -18.76
CA TRP A 102 -10.96 1.44 -20.03
C TRP A 102 -11.26 0.22 -20.89
N ILE A 103 -11.37 0.46 -22.20
CA ILE A 103 -11.61 -0.56 -23.22
C ILE A 103 -10.38 -0.68 -24.09
N VAL A 104 -9.86 -1.89 -24.24
CA VAL A 104 -8.72 -2.18 -25.13
C VAL A 104 -9.13 -3.10 -26.27
N ASP A 105 -8.33 -3.17 -27.33
CA ASP A 105 -8.46 -4.25 -28.30
C ASP A 105 -7.68 -5.49 -27.86
N ASN A 106 -7.90 -6.64 -28.50
CA ASN A 106 -7.21 -7.89 -28.15
C ASN A 106 -5.69 -7.81 -28.29
N SER A 107 -5.20 -6.92 -29.17
CA SER A 107 -3.77 -6.67 -29.31
C SER A 107 -3.17 -5.84 -28.17
N VAL A 108 -4.01 -5.19 -27.35
CA VAL A 108 -3.61 -4.23 -26.32
C VAL A 108 -2.62 -3.23 -26.91
N LEU A 109 -3.00 -2.64 -28.04
CA LEU A 109 -2.28 -1.55 -28.71
C LEU A 109 -3.14 -0.29 -28.81
N ARG A 110 -4.47 -0.45 -28.83
CA ARG A 110 -5.43 0.64 -28.82
C ARG A 110 -6.25 0.58 -27.54
N ILE A 111 -6.52 1.75 -27.01
CA ILE A 111 -7.26 1.95 -25.77
C ILE A 111 -8.25 3.11 -25.93
N ARG A 112 -9.39 3.00 -25.28
CA ARG A 112 -10.31 4.10 -25.01
C ARG A 112 -10.55 4.17 -23.51
N SER A 113 -10.38 5.36 -22.94
CA SER A 113 -10.93 5.67 -21.63
C SER A 113 -12.41 6.04 -21.77
N VAL A 114 -13.28 5.31 -21.07
CA VAL A 114 -14.69 5.70 -20.89
C VAL A 114 -14.78 6.65 -19.70
N THR A 115 -14.11 6.30 -18.61
CA THR A 115 -13.89 7.15 -17.44
C THR A 115 -12.47 6.97 -16.93
N ASP A 116 -11.84 8.07 -16.54
CA ASP A 116 -10.52 8.03 -15.89
C ASP A 116 -10.69 7.87 -14.37
N PRO A 117 -9.75 7.19 -13.70
CA PRO A 117 -9.79 7.04 -12.25
C PRO A 117 -9.66 8.41 -11.57
N LEU A 118 -10.48 8.68 -10.55
CA LEU A 118 -10.40 9.91 -9.79
C LEU A 118 -9.24 9.82 -8.79
N ALA A 119 -8.17 10.55 -9.12
CA ALA A 119 -7.03 10.84 -8.28
C ALA A 119 -7.42 11.10 -6.82
N ASN A 120 -6.76 10.41 -5.89
CA ASN A 120 -6.33 11.09 -4.67
C ASN A 120 -4.89 11.58 -4.94
N GLU A 121 -4.54 12.75 -4.41
CA GLU A 121 -3.17 13.26 -4.52
C GLU A 121 -2.20 12.20 -3.95
N LEU A 122 -1.24 11.77 -4.79
CA LEU A 122 -0.29 10.65 -4.63
C LEU A 122 -0.89 9.22 -4.63
N GLY A 123 -0.45 8.44 -5.63
CA GLY A 123 -0.42 6.97 -5.74
C GLY A 123 -1.36 6.17 -4.85
N SER A 124 -2.35 5.50 -5.45
CA SER A 124 -3.24 4.58 -4.74
C SER A 124 -3.00 3.15 -5.21
N ILE A 125 -1.76 2.66 -5.10
CA ILE A 125 -1.53 1.22 -5.08
C ILE A 125 -2.20 0.67 -3.83
N ILE A 126 -3.21 -0.13 -4.09
CA ILE A 126 -4.08 -0.75 -3.10
C ILE A 126 -3.37 -1.90 -2.44
N ILE A 127 -3.67 -2.06 -1.15
CA ILE A 127 -3.23 -3.22 -0.40
C ILE A 127 -4.29 -4.30 -0.55
N ASP A 128 -3.92 -5.37 -1.25
CA ASP A 128 -4.82 -6.49 -1.48
C ASP A 128 -5.20 -7.11 -0.12
N PRO A 129 -6.49 -7.27 0.20
CA PRO A 129 -6.92 -8.00 1.38
C PRO A 129 -6.30 -9.40 1.51
N ALA A 130 -6.00 -10.06 0.40
CA ALA A 130 -5.31 -11.35 0.39
C ALA A 130 -3.87 -11.25 0.90
N ASP A 131 -3.14 -10.19 0.56
CA ASP A 131 -1.78 -9.94 1.07
C ASP A 131 -1.81 -9.81 2.59
N ILE A 132 -2.78 -9.06 3.13
CA ILE A 132 -2.96 -8.90 4.58
C ILE A 132 -3.34 -10.23 5.22
N ARG A 133 -4.30 -10.96 4.67
CA ARG A 133 -4.69 -12.27 5.22
C ARG A 133 -3.52 -13.24 5.25
N HIS A 134 -2.73 -13.28 4.17
CA HIS A 134 -1.55 -14.12 4.10
C HIS A 134 -0.51 -13.70 5.15
N LEU A 135 -0.24 -12.40 5.27
CA LEU A 135 0.72 -11.84 6.23
C LEU A 135 0.46 -12.30 7.68
N PHE A 136 -0.81 -12.31 8.09
CA PHE A 136 -1.23 -12.69 9.43
C PHE A 136 -1.65 -14.18 9.57
N SER A 137 -1.58 -14.96 8.49
CA SER A 137 -1.96 -16.39 8.53
C SER A 137 -0.96 -17.23 9.34
N PRO A 138 -1.33 -18.44 9.81
CA PRO A 138 -0.42 -19.35 10.52
C PRO A 138 0.83 -19.76 9.72
N SER A 139 0.76 -19.74 8.39
CA SER A 139 1.88 -19.96 7.47
C SER A 139 2.46 -18.66 6.91
N GLY A 140 2.03 -17.52 7.47
CA GLY A 140 2.37 -16.19 6.99
C GLY A 140 3.72 -15.69 7.49
N PRO A 141 4.26 -14.63 6.86
CA PRO A 141 5.52 -14.04 7.25
C PRO A 141 5.61 -13.59 8.73
N LEU A 142 4.52 -13.08 9.33
CA LEU A 142 4.53 -12.77 10.77
C LEU A 142 4.65 -14.04 11.62
N ALA A 143 3.98 -15.14 11.25
CA ALA A 143 4.09 -16.39 12.00
C ALA A 143 5.52 -16.96 11.99
N ALA A 144 6.22 -16.83 10.86
CA ALA A 144 7.61 -17.27 10.74
C ALA A 144 8.57 -16.46 11.64
N GLY A 145 8.28 -15.17 11.87
CA GLY A 145 9.13 -14.27 12.66
C GLY A 145 8.92 -14.34 14.18
N PHE A 146 7.81 -14.92 14.65
CA PHE A 146 7.44 -14.91 16.07
C PHE A 146 7.28 -16.33 16.65
N LYS A 147 8.14 -16.69 17.60
CA LYS A 147 8.00 -17.94 18.36
C LYS A 147 6.71 -17.93 19.18
N GLY A 148 5.81 -18.88 18.92
CA GLY A 148 4.50 -18.95 19.58
C GLY A 148 3.46 -17.99 19.00
N TYR A 149 3.61 -17.59 17.74
CA TYR A 149 2.57 -16.84 17.03
C TYR A 149 1.24 -17.60 17.03
N GLU A 150 0.17 -16.88 17.30
CA GLU A 150 -1.20 -17.34 17.14
C GLU A 150 -1.97 -16.32 16.32
N THR A 151 -2.81 -16.79 15.41
CA THR A 151 -3.69 -15.93 14.63
C THR A 151 -4.84 -15.46 15.53
N ARG A 152 -5.09 -14.15 15.54
CA ARG A 152 -6.19 -13.53 16.29
C ARG A 152 -7.12 -12.83 15.32
N GLU A 153 -8.38 -13.25 15.26
CA GLU A 153 -9.34 -12.73 14.27
C GLU A 153 -9.48 -11.21 14.33
N GLY A 154 -9.68 -10.63 15.52
CA GLY A 154 -9.77 -9.18 15.69
C GLY A 154 -8.51 -8.41 15.27
N GLN A 155 -7.32 -9.04 15.29
CA GLN A 155 -6.10 -8.44 14.77
C GLN A 155 -6.12 -8.36 13.24
N VAL A 156 -6.59 -9.43 12.58
CA VAL A 156 -6.73 -9.51 11.13
C VAL A 156 -7.83 -8.56 10.64
N GLU A 157 -8.97 -8.51 11.33
CA GLU A 157 -10.05 -7.56 11.03
C GLU A 157 -9.58 -6.11 11.11
N MET A 158 -8.86 -5.75 12.19
CA MET A 158 -8.27 -4.42 12.31
C MET A 158 -7.29 -4.13 11.17
N ALA A 159 -6.42 -5.08 10.81
CA ALA A 159 -5.45 -4.88 9.73
C ALA A 159 -6.12 -4.68 8.36
N LEU A 160 -7.18 -5.44 8.08
CA LEU A 160 -7.98 -5.30 6.86
C LEU A 160 -8.70 -3.96 6.81
N ALA A 161 -9.29 -3.54 7.93
CA ALA A 161 -9.95 -2.24 8.03
C ALA A 161 -8.96 -1.09 7.81
N VAL A 162 -7.75 -1.17 8.39
CA VAL A 162 -6.68 -0.19 8.19
C VAL A 162 -6.23 -0.16 6.72
N ALA A 163 -5.94 -1.31 6.12
CA ALA A 163 -5.52 -1.43 4.71
C ALA A 163 -6.55 -0.81 3.76
N ARG A 164 -7.83 -1.12 3.97
CA ARG A 164 -8.94 -0.55 3.21
C ARG A 164 -9.02 0.97 3.40
N THR A 165 -8.93 1.45 4.63
CA THR A 165 -9.05 2.90 4.93
C THR A 165 -7.93 3.71 4.29
N PHE A 166 -6.69 3.20 4.32
CA PHE A 166 -5.57 3.81 3.60
C PHE A 166 -5.84 3.87 2.09
N SER A 167 -6.34 2.78 1.53
CA SER A 167 -6.64 2.69 0.09
C SER A 167 -7.80 3.60 -0.33
N ASP A 168 -8.85 3.69 0.50
CA ASP A 168 -10.02 4.54 0.27
C ASP A 168 -9.78 6.01 0.64
N SER A 169 -8.62 6.32 1.26
CA SER A 169 -8.27 7.63 1.84
C SER A 169 -9.34 8.16 2.82
N GLY A 170 -9.79 7.29 3.71
CA GLY A 170 -10.82 7.58 4.69
C GLY A 170 -10.30 7.81 6.12
N HIS A 171 -11.24 7.86 7.07
CA HIS A 171 -10.97 7.86 8.50
C HIS A 171 -11.55 6.60 9.13
N LEU A 172 -10.79 6.00 10.05
CA LEU A 172 -11.18 4.77 10.73
C LEU A 172 -11.01 4.95 12.24
N VAL A 173 -12.02 4.50 12.98
CA VAL A 173 -11.99 4.38 14.43
C VAL A 173 -12.11 2.90 14.78
N VAL A 174 -11.15 2.37 15.53
CA VAL A 174 -11.15 0.99 16.00
C VAL A 174 -10.95 0.98 17.51
N GLU A 175 -11.82 0.25 18.20
CA GLU A 175 -11.61 -0.14 19.60
C GLU A 175 -10.95 -1.53 19.63
N ALA A 176 -9.79 -1.64 20.27
CA ALA A 176 -9.09 -2.91 20.39
C ALA A 176 -8.52 -3.11 21.81
N GLY A 177 -8.89 -4.23 22.43
CA GLY A 177 -8.45 -4.62 23.77
C GLY A 177 -6.93 -4.75 23.91
N THR A 178 -6.40 -4.70 25.13
CA THR A 178 -4.97 -4.93 25.40
C THR A 178 -4.52 -6.32 24.96
N GLY A 179 -3.28 -6.46 24.48
CA GLY A 179 -2.73 -7.76 24.07
C GLY A 179 -3.20 -8.29 22.70
N THR A 180 -4.11 -7.61 22.01
CA THR A 180 -4.63 -8.00 20.69
C THR A 180 -3.63 -7.90 19.53
N GLY A 181 -2.42 -7.39 19.78
CA GLY A 181 -1.42 -7.17 18.72
C GLY A 181 -1.71 -5.95 17.84
N LYS A 182 -2.39 -4.94 18.40
CA LYS A 182 -2.77 -3.67 17.74
C LYS A 182 -1.66 -3.03 16.91
N SER A 183 -0.44 -2.96 17.46
CA SER A 183 0.69 -2.33 16.78
C SER A 183 0.95 -2.96 15.42
N LEU A 184 1.02 -4.29 15.36
CA LEU A 184 1.25 -5.01 14.11
C LEU A 184 0.08 -4.82 13.15
N ALA A 185 -1.16 -4.82 13.67
CA ALA A 185 -2.37 -4.66 12.87
C ALA A 185 -2.43 -3.33 12.12
N TYR A 186 -1.95 -2.22 12.69
CA TYR A 186 -1.87 -0.96 11.95
C TYR A 186 -0.53 -0.74 11.23
N LEU A 187 0.60 -1.22 11.77
CA LEU A 187 1.93 -0.97 11.18
C LEU A 187 2.12 -1.72 9.86
N ALA A 188 1.73 -2.99 9.80
CA ALA A 188 1.93 -3.82 8.62
C ALA A 188 1.21 -3.26 7.37
N PRO A 189 -0.12 -3.03 7.38
CA PRO A 189 -0.80 -2.44 6.23
C PRO A 189 -0.33 -1.00 5.96
N ALA A 190 -0.02 -0.20 6.99
CA ALA A 190 0.48 1.15 6.80
C ALA A 190 1.84 1.18 6.07
N PHE A 191 2.74 0.26 6.40
CA PHE A 191 4.04 0.16 5.72
C PHE A 191 3.90 -0.29 4.27
N LEU A 192 3.11 -1.34 4.02
CA LEU A 192 2.84 -1.80 2.65
C LEU A 192 2.27 -0.65 1.81
N TRP A 193 1.32 0.10 2.38
CA TRP A 193 0.71 1.25 1.72
C TRP A 193 1.73 2.37 1.51
N ALA A 194 2.47 2.77 2.54
CA ALA A 194 3.48 3.82 2.45
C ALA A 194 4.52 3.52 1.38
N ARG A 195 5.01 2.28 1.34
CA ARG A 195 6.05 1.87 0.40
C ARG A 195 5.54 1.83 -1.03
N ARG A 196 4.38 1.21 -1.27
CA ARG A 196 3.80 1.12 -2.62
C ARG A 196 3.42 2.51 -3.16
N ASN A 197 3.07 3.45 -2.29
CA ASN A 197 2.62 4.78 -2.68
C ASN A 197 3.68 5.87 -2.55
N GLY A 198 4.93 5.52 -2.20
CA GLY A 198 5.99 6.51 -1.96
C GLY A 198 5.64 7.53 -0.88
N ALA A 199 4.75 7.17 0.04
CA ALA A 199 4.16 8.05 1.04
C ALA A 199 4.81 7.88 2.42
N ARG A 200 4.55 8.82 3.32
CA ARG A 200 5.00 8.77 4.72
C ARG A 200 3.82 8.52 5.63
N VAL A 201 4.00 7.67 6.63
CA VAL A 201 3.03 7.42 7.68
C VAL A 201 3.55 7.99 8.99
N VAL A 202 2.67 8.70 9.70
CA VAL A 202 2.93 9.19 11.06
C VAL A 202 2.12 8.35 12.04
N VAL A 203 2.81 7.71 12.99
CA VAL A 203 2.18 7.02 14.11
C VAL A 203 2.31 7.89 15.35
N SER A 204 1.17 8.30 15.92
CA SER A 204 1.12 9.05 17.18
C SER A 204 0.67 8.14 18.31
N THR A 205 1.32 8.23 19.47
CA THR A 205 0.98 7.45 20.66
C THR A 205 1.24 8.26 21.94
N ASN A 206 0.64 7.83 23.04
CA ASN A 206 0.48 8.65 24.25
C ASN A 206 1.80 8.91 25.01
N THR A 207 2.70 7.93 25.08
CA THR A 207 3.90 8.03 25.95
C THR A 207 5.19 7.70 25.21
N ILE A 208 6.32 8.21 25.70
CA ILE A 208 7.65 7.93 25.16
C ILE A 208 7.95 6.43 25.21
N ASN A 209 7.58 5.74 26.29
CA ASN A 209 7.78 4.29 26.40
C ASN A 209 7.03 3.52 25.31
N LEU A 210 5.81 3.94 24.95
CA LEU A 210 5.08 3.34 23.83
C LEU A 210 5.77 3.64 22.48
N GLN A 211 6.31 4.84 22.30
CA GLN A 211 7.09 5.16 21.10
C GLN A 211 8.37 4.32 21.00
N GLU A 212 9.06 4.11 22.12
CA GLU A 212 10.26 3.27 22.20
C GLU A 212 9.93 1.79 21.93
N GLN A 213 8.79 1.30 22.43
CA GLN A 213 8.31 -0.03 22.07
C GLN A 213 8.07 -0.15 20.56
N LEU A 214 7.48 0.86 19.93
CA LEU A 214 7.25 0.83 18.49
C LEU A 214 8.58 0.77 17.72
N ILE A 215 9.52 1.66 18.00
CA ILE A 215 10.75 1.76 17.21
C ILE A 215 11.72 0.59 17.45
N HIS A 216 11.77 0.04 18.67
CA HIS A 216 12.75 -1.00 19.02
C HIS A 216 12.21 -2.42 18.94
N LYS A 217 10.88 -2.60 18.88
CA LYS A 217 10.25 -3.92 18.85
C LYS A 217 9.27 -4.09 17.71
N ASP A 218 8.21 -3.29 17.66
CA ASP A 218 7.09 -3.56 16.75
C ASP A 218 7.47 -3.26 15.29
N VAL A 219 8.18 -2.16 15.03
CA VAL A 219 8.69 -1.79 13.69
C VAL A 219 9.71 -2.80 13.16
N PRO A 220 10.78 -3.15 13.91
CA PRO A 220 11.72 -4.19 13.47
C PRO A 220 11.03 -5.52 13.21
N ALA A 221 10.00 -5.86 13.99
CA ALA A 221 9.29 -7.11 13.77
C ALA A 221 8.48 -7.13 12.46
N VAL A 222 7.80 -6.03 12.12
CA VAL A 222 7.12 -5.89 10.81
C VAL A 222 8.14 -5.90 9.66
N SER A 223 9.25 -5.19 9.83
CA SER A 223 10.35 -5.14 8.85
C SER A 223 10.91 -6.55 8.56
N ASN A 224 11.23 -7.30 9.62
CA ASN A 224 11.74 -8.67 9.51
C ASN A 224 10.72 -9.63 8.90
N ALA A 225 9.45 -9.52 9.30
CA ALA A 225 8.39 -10.37 8.74
C ALA A 225 8.22 -10.13 7.25
N LEU A 226 8.31 -8.88 6.79
CA LEU A 226 8.18 -8.55 5.37
C LEU A 226 9.47 -8.79 4.58
N GLY A 227 10.58 -9.09 5.24
CA GLY A 227 11.89 -9.26 4.59
C GLY A 227 12.44 -7.95 4.02
N GLU A 228 11.99 -6.80 4.53
CA GLU A 228 12.27 -5.49 3.95
C GLU A 228 12.55 -4.45 5.02
N GLU A 229 13.51 -3.56 4.76
CA GLU A 229 13.91 -2.52 5.71
C GLU A 229 12.83 -1.45 5.84
N LEU A 230 12.31 -1.27 7.06
CA LEU A 230 11.37 -0.22 7.38
C LEU A 230 12.12 0.99 7.95
N ALA A 231 12.30 2.02 7.13
CA ALA A 231 12.89 3.29 7.57
C ALA A 231 11.91 4.03 8.51
N ALA A 232 12.21 4.02 9.81
CA ALA A 232 11.44 4.72 10.83
C ALA A 232 12.34 5.63 11.68
N VAL A 233 11.80 6.79 12.06
CA VAL A 233 12.48 7.75 12.93
C VAL A 233 11.57 8.10 14.10
N LEU A 234 12.17 8.19 15.28
CA LEU A 234 11.48 8.58 16.51
C LEU A 234 11.55 10.10 16.71
N VAL A 235 10.37 10.74 16.80
CA VAL A 235 10.25 12.18 17.04
C VAL A 235 9.74 12.43 18.46
N LYS A 236 10.58 13.02 19.31
CA LYS A 236 10.23 13.41 20.69
C LYS A 236 10.07 14.93 20.80
N GLY A 237 9.46 15.40 21.88
CA GLY A 237 9.49 16.84 22.20
C GLY A 237 10.91 17.30 22.54
N ARG A 238 11.24 18.57 22.23
CA ARG A 238 12.60 19.15 22.41
C ARG A 238 13.22 18.91 23.81
N GLY A 239 12.40 18.87 24.85
CA GLY A 239 12.85 18.63 26.23
C GLY A 239 13.44 17.24 26.47
N ASN A 240 13.25 16.30 25.54
CA ASN A 240 13.80 14.94 25.60
C ASN A 240 15.14 14.79 24.88
N TYR A 241 15.70 15.89 24.36
CA TYR A 241 17.00 15.90 23.72
C TYR A 241 18.02 16.64 24.59
N LEU A 242 19.24 16.11 24.63
CA LEU A 242 20.34 16.75 25.33
C LEU A 242 20.73 18.05 24.64
N CYS A 243 20.75 19.16 25.39
CA CYS A 243 21.21 20.43 24.87
C CYS A 243 22.74 20.45 24.84
N MET A 244 23.33 20.21 23.66
CA MET A 244 24.78 20.20 23.45
C MET A 244 25.47 21.48 23.95
N ARG A 245 24.82 22.64 23.81
CA ARG A 245 25.34 23.91 24.33
C ARG A 245 25.44 23.94 25.86
N LYS A 246 24.42 23.41 26.56
CA LYS A 246 24.44 23.33 28.03
C LYS A 246 25.49 22.31 28.50
N LEU A 247 25.57 21.17 27.83
CA LEU A 247 26.57 20.14 28.08
C LEU A 247 27.99 20.70 27.96
N ASN A 248 28.30 21.39 26.86
CA ASN A 248 29.61 21.97 26.63
C ASN A 248 29.96 23.06 27.68
N ARG A 249 28.97 23.87 28.12
CA ARG A 249 29.18 24.86 29.19
C ARG A 249 29.51 24.21 30.53
N VAL A 250 28.84 23.10 30.83
CA VAL A 250 29.09 22.28 32.02
C VAL A 250 30.50 21.68 31.99
N LEU A 251 30.92 21.15 30.84
CA LEU A 251 32.23 20.53 30.67
C LEU A 251 33.38 21.57 30.65
N ALA A 252 33.15 22.78 30.15
CA ALA A 252 34.14 23.85 30.03
C ALA A 252 34.36 24.71 31.30
N GLU A 253 33.90 24.25 32.47
CA GLU A 253 34.21 24.85 33.78
C GLU A 253 33.68 26.26 34.07
N GLN A 254 32.43 26.58 33.70
CA GLN A 254 31.77 27.81 34.19
C GLN A 254 30.70 27.60 35.27
N ASP A 255 30.35 26.36 35.60
CA ASP A 255 29.46 26.03 36.72
C ASP A 255 30.20 25.15 37.74
N ARG A 256 30.44 25.69 38.93
CA ARG A 256 31.05 24.98 40.08
C ARG A 256 30.11 23.96 40.75
N ALA A 257 28.89 23.81 40.22
CA ALA A 257 27.81 23.06 40.87
C ALA A 257 27.83 21.54 40.66
N LEU A 258 28.76 21.00 39.86
CA LEU A 258 28.82 19.58 39.57
C LEU A 258 30.01 18.92 40.26
N GLU A 259 29.74 17.87 41.02
CA GLU A 259 30.78 17.07 41.64
C GLU A 259 31.69 16.44 40.58
N PRO A 260 33.00 16.30 40.83
CA PRO A 260 33.96 15.74 39.86
C PRO A 260 33.54 14.39 39.27
N GLY A 261 32.88 13.52 40.05
CA GLY A 261 32.36 12.23 39.58
C GLY A 261 31.21 12.33 38.58
N GLN A 262 30.42 13.40 38.64
CA GLN A 262 29.31 13.64 37.72
C GLN A 262 29.82 14.19 36.37
N ARG A 263 30.87 15.01 36.36
CA ARG A 263 31.50 15.52 35.12
C ARG A 263 32.01 14.40 34.21
N GLY A 264 32.66 13.38 34.78
CA GLY A 264 33.11 12.21 34.03
C GLY A 264 31.96 11.39 33.42
N SER A 265 30.76 11.44 34.01
CA SER A 265 29.58 10.78 33.47
C SER A 265 28.96 11.55 32.30
N PHE A 266 29.04 12.88 32.29
CA PHE A 266 28.60 13.71 31.16
C PHE A 266 29.55 13.66 29.96
N ALA A 267 30.85 13.54 30.20
CA ALA A 267 31.85 13.40 29.12
C ALA A 267 31.60 12.13 28.28
N ARG A 268 31.19 11.03 28.92
CA ARG A 268 30.83 9.76 28.26
C ARG A 268 29.60 9.84 27.34
N VAL A 269 28.83 10.93 27.39
CA VAL A 269 27.66 11.13 26.50
C VAL A 269 28.08 11.67 25.12
N LEU A 270 29.33 12.16 24.99
CA LEU A 270 29.89 12.68 23.74
C LEU A 270 30.71 11.64 22.95
N GLU A 271 31.00 10.48 23.56
CA GLU A 271 31.64 9.32 22.91
C GLU A 271 30.58 8.42 22.25
#